data_AF-A0A0L1JGW9-F1
#
_entry.id   AF-A0A0L1JGW9-F1
#
_cell.length_a   1.000
_cell.length_b   1.000
_cell.length_c   1.000
_cell.angle_alpha   90.00
_cell.angle_beta   90.00
_cell.angle_gamma   90.00
#
_symmetry.space_group_name_H-M   'P 1'
#
loop_
_entity.id
_entity.type
_entity.pdbx_description
1 polymer ?
#
loop_
_entity_poly.entity_id
_entity_poly.type
_entity_poly.pdbx_seq_one_letter_code
_entity_poly.pdbx_strand_id
1 'polypeptide(L)'
;MATPDYSFFPEGDPVRDEWFEAPLRLYRGHNEEHKKMLAEELTILKAFYHHLMTAEKAAYAITRPISDSSVPFLNTYEDDSIALFGLWTWIVKALQQWPASRIPDLVALLDAISKVPDLIHRGEAVDDEYNHMGWNILPYFGAMWRDVHWRVPMDILEDYPDTATRLHKRGLYIRAQDVESRLVATGIWDLWRAIDYVIWTLEMKPSHDYAEEDRNGAHHHALAFQTLKLDFQVPAVACWIKHNGQRMYETIARDGLKGNPNIPTVSMHFDEHVGRWAFWKKRLLEIANGPDDFTRRGAQVALGYMDETTTSLTDH
;
A
#
# COMPACT_ATOMS: atom_id res chain seq x y z
N MET A 1 -4.00 -18.55 -23.10
CA MET A 1 -5.22 -18.60 -22.26
C MET A 1 -5.30 -17.27 -21.55
N ALA A 2 -6.40 -16.53 -21.64
CA ALA A 2 -6.54 -15.28 -20.90
C ALA A 2 -6.53 -15.62 -19.40
N THR A 3 -5.54 -15.13 -18.68
CA THR A 3 -5.52 -15.15 -17.22
C THR A 3 -6.77 -14.39 -16.78
N PRO A 4 -7.74 -15.02 -16.08
CA PRO A 4 -8.87 -14.26 -15.54
C PRO A 4 -8.29 -13.19 -14.63
N ASP A 5 -8.64 -11.92 -14.88
CA ASP A 5 -8.28 -10.80 -14.01
C ASP A 5 -9.01 -10.99 -12.68
N TYR A 6 -8.41 -11.83 -11.84
CA TYR A 6 -8.95 -12.22 -10.56
C TYR A 6 -8.65 -11.09 -9.60
N SER A 7 -9.69 -10.34 -9.26
CA SER A 7 -9.69 -9.44 -8.13
C SER A 7 -10.03 -10.23 -6.86
N PHE A 8 -9.17 -10.15 -5.84
CA PHE A 8 -9.52 -10.62 -4.48
C PHE A 8 -10.68 -9.81 -3.87
N PHE A 9 -11.08 -8.71 -4.51
CA PHE A 9 -12.05 -7.76 -4.01
C PHE A 9 -13.34 -7.85 -4.82
N PRO A 10 -14.51 -7.92 -4.16
CA PRO A 10 -15.76 -7.66 -4.84
C PRO A 10 -15.71 -6.25 -5.44
N GLU A 11 -16.33 -6.08 -6.60
CA GLU A 11 -16.35 -4.82 -7.33
C GLU A 11 -16.88 -3.68 -6.47
N GLY A 12 -17.79 -3.95 -5.52
CA GLY A 12 -18.37 -2.96 -4.63
C GLY A 12 -19.49 -2.17 -5.30
N ASP A 13 -20.26 -1.44 -4.50
CA ASP A 13 -21.32 -0.58 -5.02
C ASP A 13 -20.73 0.75 -5.56
N PRO A 14 -21.36 1.36 -6.57
CA PRO A 14 -21.00 2.71 -6.99
C PRO A 14 -21.02 3.69 -5.81
N VAL A 15 -20.00 4.54 -5.73
CA VAL A 15 -19.91 5.62 -4.74
C VAL A 15 -21.05 6.60 -4.99
N ARG A 16 -21.87 6.81 -3.96
CA ARG A 16 -22.98 7.77 -3.99
C ARG A 16 -22.51 9.19 -3.69
N ASP A 17 -23.26 10.19 -4.14
CA ASP A 17 -22.97 11.60 -3.92
C ASP A 17 -22.82 11.96 -2.44
N GLU A 18 -23.58 11.31 -1.54
CA GLU A 18 -23.50 11.55 -0.10
C GLU A 18 -22.13 11.21 0.48
N TRP A 19 -21.36 10.33 -0.17
CA TRP A 19 -20.00 10.00 0.25
C TRP A 19 -19.08 11.23 0.17
N PHE A 20 -19.24 12.05 -0.87
CA PHE A 20 -18.47 13.28 -1.07
C PHE A 20 -18.95 14.43 -0.19
N GLU A 21 -20.21 14.41 0.26
CA GLU A 21 -20.80 15.46 1.11
C GLU A 21 -20.62 15.19 2.61
N ALA A 22 -20.54 13.92 3.02
CA ALA A 22 -20.39 13.49 4.41
C ALA A 22 -19.23 14.19 5.16
N PRO A 23 -18.04 14.38 4.56
CA PRO A 23 -16.94 15.11 5.21
C PRO A 23 -17.33 16.50 5.71
N LEU A 24 -18.01 17.27 4.86
CA LEU A 24 -18.38 18.66 5.14
C LEU A 24 -19.46 18.75 6.21
N ARG A 25 -20.40 17.78 6.22
CA ARG A 25 -21.44 17.68 7.25
C ARG A 25 -20.86 17.33 8.62
N LEU A 26 -19.77 16.57 8.65
CA LEU A 26 -19.11 16.10 9.88
C LEU A 26 -17.95 17.00 10.32
N TYR A 27 -17.65 18.07 9.57
CA TYR A 27 -16.56 18.97 9.91
C TYR A 27 -16.83 19.69 11.23
N ARG A 28 -15.98 19.43 12.24
CA ARG A 28 -16.08 20.02 13.58
C ARG A 28 -15.02 21.10 13.85
N GLY A 29 -14.15 21.37 12.88
CA GLY A 29 -13.11 22.39 13.02
C GLY A 29 -13.69 23.80 13.05
N HIS A 30 -12.97 24.73 13.67
CA HIS A 30 -13.33 26.16 13.70
C HIS A 30 -12.66 26.97 12.57
N ASN A 31 -11.76 26.37 11.80
CA ASN A 31 -11.07 27.04 10.70
C ASN A 31 -11.92 26.96 9.41
N GLU A 32 -12.46 28.09 8.96
CA GLU A 32 -13.27 28.17 7.73
C GLU A 32 -12.43 28.03 6.46
N GLU A 33 -11.15 28.40 6.47
CA GLU A 33 -10.26 28.22 5.32
C GLU A 33 -10.03 26.74 5.05
N HIS A 34 -9.76 25.95 6.09
CA HIS A 34 -9.64 24.49 5.98
C HIS A 34 -10.93 23.83 5.49
N LYS A 35 -12.08 24.31 5.96
CA LYS A 35 -13.38 23.82 5.49
C LYS A 35 -13.60 24.12 4.01
N LYS A 36 -13.19 25.30 3.55
CA LYS A 36 -13.25 25.69 2.15
C LYS A 36 -12.31 24.84 1.28
N MET A 37 -11.06 24.64 1.70
CA MET A 37 -10.10 23.76 1.02
C MET A 37 -10.67 22.35 0.87
N LEU A 38 -11.18 21.78 1.97
CA LEU A 38 -11.81 20.46 1.97
C LEU A 38 -12.98 20.38 0.96
N ALA A 39 -13.81 21.42 0.89
CA ALA A 39 -14.94 21.44 -0.06
C ALA A 39 -14.47 21.47 -1.53
N GLU A 40 -13.41 22.22 -1.82
CA GLU A 40 -12.79 22.28 -3.14
C GLU A 40 -12.17 20.91 -3.51
N GLU A 41 -11.38 20.32 -2.61
CA GLU A 41 -10.76 19.00 -2.79
C GLU A 41 -11.78 17.90 -3.06
N LEU A 42 -12.88 17.85 -2.31
CA LEU A 42 -13.95 16.86 -2.48
C LEU A 42 -14.72 17.05 -3.79
N THR A 43 -14.90 18.29 -4.22
CA THR A 43 -15.52 18.59 -5.52
C THR A 43 -14.65 18.06 -6.66
N ILE A 44 -13.33 18.24 -6.54
CA ILE A 44 -12.36 17.74 -7.53
C ILE A 44 -12.33 16.21 -7.52
N LEU A 45 -12.28 15.59 -6.33
CA LEU A 45 -12.29 14.13 -6.19
C LEU A 45 -13.59 13.52 -6.76
N LYS A 46 -14.74 14.19 -6.59
CA LYS A 46 -16.01 13.79 -7.22
C LYS A 46 -15.96 13.89 -8.74
N ALA A 47 -15.45 15.00 -9.28
CA ALA A 47 -15.30 15.18 -10.72
C ALA A 47 -14.35 14.11 -11.32
N PHE A 48 -13.27 13.80 -10.61
CA PHE A 48 -12.34 12.71 -10.97
C PHE A 48 -13.03 11.34 -10.96
N TYR A 49 -13.79 11.02 -9.91
CA TYR A 49 -14.57 9.79 -9.83
C TYR A 49 -15.51 9.61 -11.04
N HIS A 50 -16.20 10.68 -11.45
CA HIS A 50 -17.07 10.65 -12.64
C HIS A 50 -16.34 10.78 -13.98
N HIS A 51 -15.01 10.64 -14.00
CA HIS A 51 -14.16 10.76 -15.21
C HIS A 51 -14.30 12.11 -15.94
N LEU A 52 -14.70 13.17 -15.22
CA LEU A 52 -14.76 14.53 -15.75
C LEU A 52 -13.37 15.19 -15.76
N MET A 53 -12.39 14.57 -15.10
CA MET A 53 -11.00 15.03 -15.02
C MET A 53 -10.05 13.84 -15.24
N THR A 54 -8.92 14.09 -15.90
CA THR A 54 -7.80 13.13 -15.93
C THR A 54 -7.05 13.14 -14.60
N ALA A 55 -6.21 12.13 -14.36
CA ALA A 55 -5.40 12.05 -13.14
C ALA A 55 -4.50 13.29 -12.97
N GLU A 56 -3.88 13.79 -14.04
CA GLU A 56 -3.00 14.96 -14.02
C GLU A 56 -3.77 16.25 -13.73
N LYS A 57 -4.93 16.44 -14.35
CA LYS A 57 -5.78 17.61 -14.09
C LYS A 57 -6.33 17.58 -12.68
N ALA A 58 -6.74 16.42 -12.19
CA ALA A 58 -7.22 16.24 -10.83
C ALA A 58 -6.10 16.45 -9.81
N ALA A 59 -4.90 15.92 -10.06
CA ALA A 59 -3.73 16.12 -9.21
C ALA A 59 -3.36 17.60 -9.07
N TYR A 60 -3.27 18.33 -10.18
CA TYR A 60 -3.00 19.77 -10.14
C TYR A 60 -4.11 20.54 -9.42
N ALA A 61 -5.38 20.22 -9.68
CA ALA A 61 -6.48 20.93 -9.04
C ALA A 61 -6.58 20.64 -7.54
N ILE A 62 -6.42 19.37 -7.12
CA ILE A 62 -6.66 18.93 -5.73
C ILE A 62 -5.56 19.37 -4.77
N THR A 63 -4.34 19.57 -5.27
CA THR A 63 -3.17 20.01 -4.49
C THR A 63 -3.11 21.54 -4.34
N ARG A 64 -3.76 22.27 -5.24
CA ARG A 64 -3.67 23.73 -5.32
C ARG A 64 -4.20 24.47 -4.09
N PRO A 65 -5.33 24.09 -3.45
CA PRO A 65 -5.80 24.77 -2.24
C PRO A 65 -4.75 24.79 -1.13
N ILE A 66 -3.99 23.70 -0.99
CA ILE A 66 -2.90 23.56 -0.02
C ILE A 66 -1.67 24.36 -0.49
N SER A 67 -1.28 24.20 -1.76
CA SER A 67 -0.09 24.88 -2.32
C SER A 67 -0.20 26.40 -2.31
N ASP A 68 -1.40 26.95 -2.56
CA ASP A 68 -1.67 28.39 -2.60
C ASP A 68 -1.98 29.00 -1.21
N SER A 69 -2.06 28.19 -0.16
CA SER A 69 -2.32 28.64 1.22
C SER A 69 -1.04 28.96 1.98
N SER A 70 -1.14 29.70 3.08
CA SER A 70 -0.05 29.80 4.06
C SER A 70 -0.22 28.70 5.12
N VAL A 71 0.85 28.40 5.86
CA VAL A 71 0.77 27.50 7.01
C VAL A 71 -0.22 28.11 8.02
N PRO A 72 -1.25 27.36 8.47
CA PRO A 72 -2.22 27.89 9.41
C PRO A 72 -1.56 28.12 10.77
N PHE A 73 -1.73 29.29 11.37
CA PHE A 73 -1.18 29.55 12.72
C PHE A 73 -2.12 29.01 13.80
N LEU A 74 -1.89 27.77 14.24
CA LEU A 74 -2.67 27.11 15.30
C LEU A 74 -1.84 26.91 16.58
N ASN A 75 -0.58 27.34 16.58
CA ASN A 75 0.33 27.26 17.72
C ASN A 75 0.56 25.80 18.17
N THR A 76 0.66 24.90 17.20
CA THR A 76 1.05 23.50 17.40
C THR A 76 2.31 23.17 16.62
N TYR A 77 2.91 22.01 16.88
CA TYR A 77 4.13 21.57 16.19
C TYR A 77 3.88 21.03 14.78
N GLU A 78 2.63 20.89 14.35
CA GLU A 78 2.23 20.17 13.12
C GLU A 78 1.25 21.00 12.25
N ASP A 79 1.27 22.31 12.44
CA ASP A 79 0.36 23.27 11.79
C ASP A 79 0.34 23.12 10.25
N ASP A 80 1.51 22.90 9.66
CA ASP A 80 1.75 22.72 8.23
C ASP A 80 1.25 21.38 7.66
N SER A 81 0.92 20.42 8.51
CA SER A 81 0.49 19.08 8.09
C SER A 81 -1.03 18.88 8.11
N ILE A 82 -1.79 19.77 8.76
CA ILE A 82 -3.22 19.57 9.00
C ILE A 82 -4.03 19.53 7.70
N ALA A 83 -3.72 20.41 6.74
CA ALA A 83 -4.40 20.40 5.45
C ALA A 83 -4.07 19.12 4.65
N LEU A 84 -2.80 18.68 4.69
CA LEU A 84 -2.36 17.42 4.09
C LEU A 84 -3.10 16.23 4.70
N PHE A 85 -3.22 16.17 6.03
CA PHE A 85 -3.98 15.12 6.69
C PHE A 85 -5.46 15.13 6.31
N GLY A 86 -6.05 16.31 6.09
CA GLY A 86 -7.40 16.45 5.55
C GLY A 86 -7.56 15.76 4.19
N LEU A 87 -6.70 16.12 3.23
CA LEU A 87 -6.67 15.53 1.89
C LEU A 87 -6.45 14.02 1.93
N TRP A 88 -5.41 13.57 2.64
CA TRP A 88 -5.06 12.15 2.74
C TRP A 88 -6.16 11.34 3.40
N THR A 89 -6.89 11.88 4.38
CA THR A 89 -7.97 11.15 5.06
C THR A 89 -9.01 10.65 4.05
N TRP A 90 -9.36 11.49 3.07
CA TRP A 90 -10.39 11.14 2.10
C TRP A 90 -9.86 10.31 0.94
N ILE A 91 -8.61 10.51 0.52
CA ILE A 91 -7.97 9.63 -0.47
C ILE A 91 -7.78 8.22 0.11
N VAL A 92 -7.33 8.09 1.36
CA VAL A 92 -7.19 6.78 2.04
C VAL A 92 -8.56 6.11 2.17
N LYS A 93 -9.61 6.85 2.56
CA LYS A 93 -10.98 6.30 2.58
C LYS A 93 -11.46 5.89 1.20
N ALA A 94 -11.14 6.65 0.15
CA ALA A 94 -11.47 6.27 -1.23
C ALA A 94 -10.81 4.94 -1.61
N LEU A 95 -9.51 4.77 -1.33
CA LEU A 95 -8.80 3.51 -1.56
C LEU A 95 -9.43 2.32 -0.82
N GLN A 96 -9.99 2.54 0.37
CA GLN A 96 -10.67 1.50 1.14
C GLN A 96 -12.09 1.18 0.67
N GLN A 97 -12.85 2.19 0.24
CA GLN A 97 -14.31 2.09 0.11
C GLN A 97 -14.80 2.13 -1.34
N TRP A 98 -14.04 2.72 -2.26
CA TRP A 98 -14.44 2.79 -3.67
C TRP A 98 -14.40 1.40 -4.32
N PRO A 99 -15.12 1.23 -5.43
CA PRO A 99 -15.07 0.01 -6.21
C PRO A 99 -13.65 -0.43 -6.56
N ALA A 100 -13.43 -1.75 -6.59
CA ALA A 100 -12.10 -2.31 -6.86
C ALA A 100 -11.54 -1.87 -8.22
N SER A 101 -12.40 -1.75 -9.24
CA SER A 101 -12.04 -1.20 -10.56
C SER A 101 -11.52 0.24 -10.54
N ARG A 102 -11.78 1.02 -9.48
CA ARG A 102 -11.34 2.42 -9.35
C ARG A 102 -10.02 2.56 -8.60
N ILE A 103 -9.47 1.48 -8.05
CA ILE A 103 -8.14 1.52 -7.40
C ILE A 103 -7.03 1.92 -8.38
N PRO A 104 -6.96 1.42 -9.63
CA PRO A 104 -5.98 1.89 -10.61
C PRO A 104 -6.05 3.41 -10.85
N ASP A 105 -7.26 3.97 -10.93
CA ASP A 105 -7.44 5.42 -11.12
C ASP A 105 -6.90 6.21 -9.92
N LEU A 106 -7.20 5.77 -8.70
CA LEU A 106 -6.69 6.42 -7.49
C LEU A 106 -5.17 6.33 -7.37
N VAL A 107 -4.58 5.20 -7.76
CA VAL A 107 -3.11 5.06 -7.83
C VAL A 107 -2.53 6.01 -8.88
N ALA A 108 -3.16 6.14 -10.05
CA ALA A 108 -2.74 7.09 -11.07
C ALA A 108 -2.86 8.55 -10.60
N LEU A 109 -3.90 8.88 -9.83
CA LEU A 109 -4.04 10.19 -9.20
C LEU A 109 -2.90 10.44 -8.20
N LEU A 110 -2.57 9.48 -7.34
CA LEU A 110 -1.46 9.59 -6.39
C LEU A 110 -0.10 9.76 -7.10
N ASP A 111 0.14 8.98 -8.15
CA ASP A 111 1.33 9.12 -8.99
C ASP A 111 1.39 10.51 -9.65
N ALA A 112 0.28 11.01 -10.17
CA ALA A 112 0.20 12.35 -10.73
C ALA A 112 0.42 13.46 -9.68
N ILE A 113 -0.12 13.30 -8.46
CA ILE A 113 0.12 14.22 -7.34
C ILE A 113 1.61 14.26 -7.01
N SER A 114 2.27 13.10 -6.98
CA SER A 114 3.72 13.02 -6.66
C SER A 114 4.62 13.75 -7.65
N LYS A 115 4.08 14.16 -8.81
CA LYS A 115 4.76 14.87 -9.89
C LYS A 115 4.32 16.34 -10.02
N VAL A 116 3.43 16.81 -9.16
CA VAL A 116 3.04 18.23 -9.11
C VAL A 116 4.27 19.05 -8.70
N PRO A 117 4.66 20.08 -9.49
CA PRO A 117 5.89 20.83 -9.24
C PRO A 117 5.77 21.87 -8.12
N ASP A 118 4.56 22.10 -7.61
CA ASP A 118 4.26 23.12 -6.62
C ASP A 118 4.84 22.73 -5.24
N LEU A 119 5.13 23.75 -4.43
CA LEU A 119 5.53 23.58 -3.04
C LEU A 119 4.31 23.66 -2.12
N ILE A 120 4.40 22.99 -0.98
CA ILE A 120 3.35 23.00 0.03
C ILE A 120 3.35 24.34 0.76
N HIS A 121 2.15 24.88 0.99
CA HIS A 121 1.92 26.13 1.72
C HIS A 121 2.78 27.30 1.22
N ARG A 122 2.77 27.59 -0.09
CA ARG A 122 3.61 28.62 -0.73
C ARG A 122 5.13 28.43 -0.49
N GLY A 123 5.55 27.21 -0.16
CA GLY A 123 6.91 26.89 0.24
C GLY A 123 7.26 27.22 1.69
N GLU A 124 6.28 27.55 2.53
CA GLU A 124 6.49 27.80 3.97
C GLU A 124 6.72 26.49 4.75
N ALA A 125 6.20 25.35 4.27
CA ALA A 125 6.39 24.04 4.90
C ALA A 125 7.80 23.47 4.60
N VAL A 126 8.46 22.97 5.64
CA VAL A 126 9.81 22.41 5.57
C VAL A 126 9.89 21.05 6.28
N ASP A 127 10.74 20.16 5.79
CA ASP A 127 11.01 18.88 6.45
C ASP A 127 11.95 19.03 7.67
N ASP A 128 12.24 17.92 8.34
CA ASP A 128 13.14 17.86 9.50
C ASP A 128 14.58 18.34 9.19
N GLU A 129 14.95 18.38 7.90
CA GLU A 129 16.24 18.86 7.41
C GLU A 129 16.19 20.31 6.91
N TYR A 130 15.06 21.00 7.12
CA TYR A 130 14.78 22.36 6.66
C TYR A 130 14.71 22.54 5.14
N ASN A 131 14.48 21.46 4.38
CA ASN A 131 14.22 21.56 2.95
C ASN A 131 12.74 21.88 2.70
N HIS A 132 12.46 22.71 1.69
CA HIS A 132 11.09 23.02 1.30
C HIS A 132 10.36 21.76 0.83
N MET A 133 9.16 21.54 1.39
CA MET A 133 8.36 20.37 1.06
C MET A 133 7.62 20.57 -0.26
N GLY A 134 7.82 19.62 -1.19
CA GLY A 134 7.02 19.47 -2.40
C GLY A 134 6.03 18.31 -2.29
N TRP A 135 5.32 18.03 -3.38
CA TRP A 135 4.41 16.88 -3.47
C TRP A 135 5.08 15.55 -3.75
N ASN A 136 6.39 15.56 -4.05
CA ASN A 136 7.18 14.34 -4.23
C ASN A 136 6.99 13.41 -3.02
N ILE A 137 6.98 12.10 -3.27
CA ILE A 137 6.81 11.03 -2.27
C ILE A 137 5.56 11.12 -1.38
N LEU A 138 4.61 12.02 -1.67
CA LEU A 138 3.34 12.18 -0.95
C LEU A 138 3.54 12.44 0.55
N PRO A 139 3.95 13.65 0.95
CA PRO A 139 4.32 13.93 2.34
C PRO A 139 3.19 13.60 3.31
N TYR A 140 3.53 12.92 4.42
CA TYR A 140 2.61 12.38 5.43
C TYR A 140 1.59 11.31 4.96
N PHE A 141 1.45 11.04 3.66
CA PHE A 141 0.52 10.00 3.17
C PHE A 141 0.87 8.63 3.74
N GLY A 142 2.16 8.27 3.75
CA GLY A 142 2.62 6.99 4.32
C GLY A 142 2.38 6.86 5.83
N ALA A 143 2.42 7.96 6.58
CA ALA A 143 2.07 7.96 8.00
C ALA A 143 0.57 7.67 8.19
N MET A 144 -0.28 8.42 7.48
CA MET A 144 -1.73 8.20 7.54
C MET A 144 -2.14 6.81 7.06
N TRP A 145 -1.52 6.34 5.99
CA TRP A 145 -1.80 5.01 5.46
C TRP A 145 -1.51 3.94 6.51
N ARG A 146 -0.38 4.04 7.22
CA ARG A 146 -0.03 3.12 8.32
C ARG A 146 -0.98 3.25 9.50
N ASP A 147 -1.36 4.46 9.91
CA ASP A 147 -2.31 4.65 11.03
C ASP A 147 -3.67 4.02 10.77
N VAL A 148 -4.10 3.95 9.51
CA VAL A 148 -5.37 3.31 9.14
C VAL A 148 -5.22 1.79 9.00
N HIS A 149 -4.04 1.30 8.61
CA HIS A 149 -3.78 -0.11 8.29
C HIS A 149 -2.76 -0.78 9.22
N TRP A 150 -2.60 -0.26 10.44
CA TRP A 150 -1.57 -0.73 11.39
C TRP A 150 -1.74 -2.17 11.84
N ARG A 151 -2.99 -2.68 11.81
CA ARG A 151 -3.33 -4.02 12.31
C ARG A 151 -2.70 -5.09 11.43
N VAL A 152 -1.86 -5.92 12.03
CA VAL A 152 -1.34 -7.12 11.40
C VAL A 152 -2.37 -8.26 11.46
N PRO A 153 -2.22 -9.36 10.68
CA PRO A 153 -3.19 -10.46 10.67
C PRO A 153 -3.53 -11.04 12.05
N MET A 154 -2.58 -11.04 13.00
CA MET A 154 -2.84 -11.47 14.37
C MET A 154 -3.84 -10.55 15.10
N ASP A 155 -3.59 -9.24 15.09
CA ASP A 155 -4.50 -8.26 15.71
C ASP A 155 -5.92 -8.39 15.15
N ILE A 156 -6.05 -8.64 13.83
CA ILE A 156 -7.35 -8.83 13.19
C ILE A 156 -8.06 -10.09 13.71
N LEU A 157 -7.33 -11.19 13.91
CA LEU A 157 -7.91 -12.44 14.41
C LEU A 157 -8.32 -12.34 15.87
N GLU A 158 -7.59 -11.57 16.67
CA GLU A 158 -7.86 -11.33 18.10
C GLU A 158 -9.01 -10.35 18.31
N ASP A 159 -8.98 -9.20 17.62
CA ASP A 159 -10.01 -8.15 17.74
C ASP A 159 -11.36 -8.57 17.15
N TYR A 160 -11.35 -9.47 16.15
CA TYR A 160 -12.55 -9.87 15.39
C TYR A 160 -12.74 -11.40 15.40
N PRO A 161 -13.25 -11.96 16.51
CA PRO A 161 -13.50 -13.39 16.63
C PRO A 161 -14.65 -13.88 15.73
N ASP A 162 -15.58 -12.99 15.36
CA ASP A 162 -16.70 -13.28 14.47
C ASP A 162 -16.23 -13.54 13.02
N THR A 163 -16.74 -14.62 12.42
CA THR A 163 -16.34 -15.07 11.08
C THR A 163 -16.63 -14.03 10.00
N ALA A 164 -17.82 -13.42 9.99
CA ALA A 164 -18.19 -12.48 8.93
C ALA A 164 -17.34 -11.19 9.00
N THR A 165 -17.18 -10.65 10.20
CA THR A 165 -16.35 -9.47 10.46
C THR A 165 -14.88 -9.73 10.13
N ARG A 166 -14.36 -10.90 10.51
CA ARG A 166 -13.00 -11.32 10.18
C ARG A 166 -12.77 -11.42 8.68
N LEU A 167 -13.70 -12.03 7.94
CA LEU A 167 -13.61 -12.13 6.48
C LEU A 167 -13.59 -10.74 5.82
N HIS A 168 -14.41 -9.81 6.31
CA HIS A 168 -14.39 -8.43 5.86
C HIS A 168 -13.04 -7.74 6.15
N LYS A 169 -12.51 -7.89 7.36
CA LYS A 169 -11.21 -7.32 7.75
C LYS A 169 -10.04 -7.92 6.98
N ARG A 170 -10.09 -9.22 6.68
CA ARG A 170 -9.14 -9.89 5.77
C ARG A 170 -9.19 -9.28 4.37
N GLY A 171 -10.38 -9.02 3.84
CA GLY A 171 -10.54 -8.32 2.56
C GLY A 171 -9.91 -6.93 2.57
N LEU A 172 -10.11 -6.15 3.63
CA LEU A 172 -9.49 -4.83 3.79
C LEU A 172 -7.96 -4.92 3.91
N TYR A 173 -7.43 -5.91 4.63
CA TYR A 173 -5.98 -6.15 4.71
C TYR A 173 -5.39 -6.43 3.33
N ILE A 174 -5.95 -7.39 2.59
CA ILE A 174 -5.46 -7.75 1.25
C ILE A 174 -5.58 -6.54 0.30
N ARG A 175 -6.64 -5.73 0.45
CA ARG A 175 -6.83 -4.50 -0.34
C ARG A 175 -5.75 -3.49 -0.07
N ALA A 176 -5.40 -3.30 1.20
CA ALA A 176 -4.29 -2.43 1.55
C ALA A 176 -3.01 -2.92 0.87
N GLN A 177 -2.70 -4.22 0.94
CA GLN A 177 -1.52 -4.81 0.29
C GLN A 177 -1.51 -4.65 -1.24
N ASP A 178 -2.67 -4.76 -1.92
CA ASP A 178 -2.75 -4.44 -3.36
C ASP A 178 -2.41 -2.98 -3.65
N VAL A 179 -2.95 -2.04 -2.87
CA VAL A 179 -2.62 -0.62 -3.02
C VAL A 179 -1.13 -0.36 -2.78
N GLU A 180 -0.57 -0.91 -1.70
CA GLU A 180 0.87 -0.76 -1.40
C GLU A 180 1.74 -1.27 -2.56
N SER A 181 1.40 -2.46 -3.08
CA SER A 181 2.14 -3.06 -4.18
C SER A 181 2.08 -2.23 -5.46
N ARG A 182 0.97 -1.55 -5.72
CA ARG A 182 0.84 -0.63 -6.85
C ARG A 182 1.63 0.67 -6.64
N LEU A 183 1.67 1.21 -5.42
CA LEU A 183 2.49 2.39 -5.09
C LEU A 183 3.99 2.10 -5.19
N VAL A 184 4.41 0.87 -4.91
CA VAL A 184 5.79 0.42 -5.18
C VAL A 184 6.03 0.26 -6.68
N ALA A 185 5.04 -0.24 -7.43
CA ALA A 185 5.15 -0.38 -8.88
C ALA A 185 5.27 0.97 -9.60
N THR A 186 4.61 2.03 -9.11
CA THR A 186 4.75 3.40 -9.61
C THR A 186 6.05 4.08 -9.18
N GLY A 187 6.79 3.49 -8.22
CA GLY A 187 8.04 4.06 -7.70
C GLY A 187 7.85 5.16 -6.65
N ILE A 188 6.62 5.38 -6.18
CA ILE A 188 6.35 6.26 -5.04
C ILE A 188 6.94 5.66 -3.76
N TRP A 189 6.82 4.35 -3.61
CA TRP A 189 7.43 3.60 -2.51
C TRP A 189 8.54 2.68 -3.02
N ASP A 190 9.47 2.36 -2.11
CA ASP A 190 10.66 1.57 -2.41
C ASP A 190 10.31 0.09 -2.73
N LEU A 191 10.98 -0.46 -3.76
CA LEU A 191 10.91 -1.87 -4.15
C LEU A 191 11.26 -2.84 -3.02
N TRP A 192 12.15 -2.45 -2.11
CA TRP A 192 12.54 -3.26 -0.96
C TRP A 192 11.36 -3.64 -0.09
N ARG A 193 10.31 -2.80 0.00
CA ARG A 193 9.08 -3.17 0.71
C ARG A 193 8.43 -4.43 0.15
N ALA A 194 8.39 -4.57 -1.18
CA ALA A 194 7.83 -5.75 -1.84
C ALA A 194 8.69 -7.00 -1.56
N ILE A 195 10.01 -6.85 -1.69
CA ILE A 195 10.97 -7.93 -1.47
C ILE A 195 10.90 -8.41 -0.01
N ASP A 196 10.99 -7.49 0.95
CA ASP A 196 10.94 -7.78 2.38
C ASP A 196 9.64 -8.49 2.75
N TYR A 197 8.49 -8.03 2.22
CA TYR A 197 7.20 -8.67 2.48
C TYR A 197 7.17 -10.13 2.00
N VAL A 198 7.69 -10.40 0.80
CA VAL A 198 7.74 -11.77 0.23
C VAL A 198 8.70 -12.65 1.03
N ILE A 199 9.86 -12.14 1.44
CA ILE A 199 10.81 -12.87 2.31
C ILE A 199 10.13 -13.24 3.62
N TRP A 200 9.56 -12.26 4.33
CA TRP A 200 8.87 -12.47 5.61
C TRP A 200 7.70 -13.46 5.50
N THR A 201 7.05 -13.55 4.33
CA THR A 201 5.91 -14.46 4.16
C THR A 201 6.33 -15.88 3.75
N LEU A 202 7.29 -16.02 2.83
CA LEU A 202 7.60 -17.30 2.20
C LEU A 202 8.84 -18.00 2.76
N GLU A 203 9.79 -17.26 3.36
CA GLU A 203 11.02 -17.83 3.92
C GLU A 203 10.89 -18.13 5.42
N MET A 204 9.93 -17.50 6.11
CA MET A 204 9.69 -17.76 7.52
C MET A 204 9.17 -19.19 7.78
N LYS A 205 9.73 -19.81 8.81
CA LYS A 205 9.20 -21.07 9.34
C LYS A 205 7.89 -20.80 10.09
N PRO A 206 6.82 -21.59 9.87
CA PRO A 206 5.54 -21.43 10.60
C PRO A 206 5.64 -21.53 12.12
N SER A 207 6.71 -22.13 12.65
CA SER A 207 6.99 -22.34 14.08
C SER A 207 8.15 -21.48 14.59
N HIS A 208 8.46 -20.36 13.93
CA HIS A 208 9.53 -19.46 14.35
C HIS A 208 9.18 -18.81 15.70
N ASP A 209 9.99 -19.05 16.73
CA ASP A 209 9.78 -18.51 18.07
C ASP A 209 10.34 -17.08 18.14
N TYR A 210 9.48 -16.11 17.85
CA TYR A 210 9.80 -14.69 17.96
C TYR A 210 10.29 -14.27 19.35
N ALA A 211 9.82 -14.94 20.41
CA ALA A 211 10.22 -14.59 21.77
C ALA A 211 11.68 -14.98 22.05
N GLU A 212 12.26 -15.92 21.30
CA GLU A 212 13.68 -16.28 21.40
C GLU A 212 14.60 -15.22 20.77
N GLU A 213 14.18 -14.58 19.67
CA GLU A 213 14.97 -13.55 18.99
C GLU A 213 14.90 -12.18 19.66
N ASP A 214 13.72 -11.80 20.17
CA ASP A 214 13.54 -10.55 20.94
C ASP A 214 14.41 -10.57 22.20
N ARG A 215 14.51 -11.73 22.86
CA ARG A 215 15.43 -11.98 23.99
C ARG A 215 16.91 -11.81 23.63
N ASN A 216 17.26 -11.94 22.34
CA ASN A 216 18.62 -11.80 21.84
C ASN A 216 18.89 -10.41 21.21
N GLY A 217 17.95 -9.45 21.36
CA GLY A 217 18.15 -8.07 20.92
C GLY A 217 18.03 -7.84 19.41
N ALA A 218 17.36 -8.75 18.69
CA ALA A 218 17.07 -8.53 17.27
C ALA A 218 16.00 -7.44 17.12
N HIS A 219 16.33 -6.33 16.48
CA HIS A 219 15.34 -5.31 16.12
C HIS A 219 14.38 -5.87 15.07
N HIS A 220 13.13 -6.08 15.45
CA HIS A 220 12.10 -6.55 14.52
C HIS A 220 11.73 -5.46 13.52
N HIS A 221 11.66 -5.82 12.24
CA HIS A 221 11.05 -4.96 11.24
C HIS A 221 9.56 -4.78 11.57
N ALA A 222 8.95 -3.61 11.32
CA ALA A 222 7.53 -3.37 11.56
C ALA A 222 6.58 -4.30 10.78
N LEU A 223 7.12 -5.11 9.86
CA LEU A 223 6.41 -6.12 9.07
C LEU A 223 6.67 -7.56 9.54
N ALA A 224 7.46 -7.75 10.61
CA ALA A 224 7.75 -9.05 11.17
C ALA A 224 6.49 -9.62 11.82
N PHE A 225 5.80 -10.51 11.09
CA PHE A 225 4.55 -11.08 11.54
C PHE A 225 4.82 -12.11 12.64
N GLN A 226 4.52 -11.75 13.90
CA GLN A 226 4.67 -12.62 15.08
C GLN A 226 4.10 -14.04 14.87
N THR A 227 3.10 -14.20 14.00
CA THR A 227 2.79 -15.50 13.39
C THR A 227 2.33 -15.34 11.94
N LEU A 228 2.66 -16.32 11.09
CA LEU A 228 2.23 -16.40 9.70
C LEU A 228 0.75 -16.83 9.65
N LYS A 229 -0.13 -16.08 8.96
CA LYS A 229 -1.55 -16.41 8.74
C LYS A 229 -1.83 -16.56 7.25
N LEU A 230 -1.55 -17.74 6.73
CA LEU A 230 -1.51 -17.99 5.28
C LEU A 230 -2.71 -17.45 4.50
N ASP A 231 -3.92 -17.46 5.06
CA ASP A 231 -5.13 -16.94 4.42
C ASP A 231 -5.16 -15.40 4.27
N PHE A 232 -4.31 -14.67 4.98
CA PHE A 232 -4.06 -13.23 4.80
C PHE A 232 -2.83 -12.99 3.92
N GLN A 233 -1.68 -13.55 4.31
CA GLN A 233 -0.41 -13.17 3.69
C GLN A 233 -0.20 -13.80 2.30
N VAL A 234 -0.71 -14.99 2.00
CA VAL A 234 -0.51 -15.62 0.67
C VAL A 234 -1.26 -14.87 -0.44
N PRO A 235 -2.54 -14.47 -0.27
CA PRO A 235 -3.20 -13.56 -1.20
C PRO A 235 -2.47 -12.22 -1.39
N ALA A 236 -1.94 -11.65 -0.30
CA ALA A 236 -1.16 -10.42 -0.38
C ALA A 236 0.15 -10.61 -1.18
N VAL A 237 0.86 -11.73 -0.99
CA VAL A 237 2.03 -12.09 -1.81
C VAL A 237 1.67 -12.13 -3.29
N ALA A 238 0.48 -12.62 -3.66
CA ALA A 238 0.03 -12.60 -5.04
C ALA A 238 -0.09 -11.17 -5.59
N CYS A 239 -0.57 -10.20 -4.81
CA CYS A 239 -0.58 -8.78 -5.19
C CYS A 239 0.84 -8.23 -5.39
N TRP A 240 1.75 -8.49 -4.45
CA TRP A 240 3.14 -8.04 -4.55
C TRP A 240 3.85 -8.58 -5.79
N ILE A 241 3.66 -9.86 -6.11
CA ILE A 241 4.22 -10.49 -7.31
C ILE A 241 3.53 -9.96 -8.58
N LYS A 242 2.21 -9.77 -8.58
CA LYS A 242 1.46 -9.23 -9.74
C LYS A 242 2.09 -7.94 -10.27
N HIS A 243 2.37 -6.99 -9.37
CA HIS A 243 2.78 -5.66 -9.78
C HIS A 243 4.30 -5.46 -9.79
N ASN A 244 5.06 -6.26 -9.01
CA ASN A 244 6.51 -6.05 -8.84
C ASN A 244 7.36 -7.28 -9.16
N GLY A 245 6.76 -8.42 -9.55
CA GLY A 245 7.45 -9.70 -9.73
C GLY A 245 8.67 -9.63 -10.63
N GLN A 246 8.56 -8.98 -11.78
CA GLN A 246 9.68 -8.79 -12.71
C GLN A 246 10.83 -7.99 -12.09
N ARG A 247 10.54 -6.80 -11.56
CA ARG A 247 11.57 -5.94 -10.91
C ARG A 247 12.22 -6.64 -9.72
N MET A 248 11.46 -7.40 -8.94
CA MET A 248 11.99 -8.21 -7.84
C MET A 248 12.93 -9.29 -8.36
N TYR A 249 12.52 -10.06 -9.37
CA TYR A 249 13.34 -11.12 -9.95
C TYR A 249 14.66 -10.59 -10.51
N GLU A 250 14.61 -9.50 -11.29
CA GLU A 250 15.80 -8.85 -11.86
C GLU A 250 16.74 -8.35 -10.76
N THR A 251 16.21 -7.73 -9.70
CA THR A 251 16.99 -7.23 -8.56
C THR A 251 17.67 -8.37 -7.81
N ILE A 252 16.96 -9.47 -7.56
CA ILE A 252 17.50 -10.65 -6.91
C ILE A 252 18.59 -11.29 -7.78
N ALA A 253 18.32 -11.47 -9.08
CA ALA A 253 19.25 -12.11 -10.01
C ALA A 253 20.54 -11.31 -10.21
N ARG A 254 20.46 -9.98 -10.27
CA ARG A 254 21.62 -9.11 -10.52
C ARG A 254 22.44 -8.84 -9.27
N ASP A 255 21.79 -8.43 -8.19
CA ASP A 255 22.46 -7.81 -7.04
C ASP A 255 22.40 -8.67 -5.77
N GLY A 256 21.64 -9.77 -5.78
CA GLY A 256 21.62 -10.72 -4.66
C GLY A 256 21.17 -10.12 -3.32
N LEU A 257 20.32 -9.09 -3.38
CA LEU A 257 19.87 -8.27 -2.26
C LEU A 257 20.96 -7.38 -1.62
N LYS A 258 22.14 -7.22 -2.25
CA LYS A 258 23.19 -6.34 -1.73
C LYS A 258 22.67 -4.91 -1.49
N GLY A 259 23.05 -4.35 -0.34
CA GLY A 259 22.72 -2.96 0.00
C GLY A 259 21.34 -2.77 0.64
N ASN A 260 20.53 -3.82 0.83
CA ASN A 260 19.33 -3.72 1.66
C ASN A 260 19.72 -3.88 3.15
N PRO A 261 19.63 -2.82 3.97
CA PRO A 261 19.95 -2.90 5.40
C PRO A 261 18.88 -3.64 6.22
N ASN A 262 17.71 -3.91 5.63
CA ASN A 262 16.52 -4.43 6.31
C ASN A 262 16.22 -5.89 5.97
N ILE A 263 17.15 -6.60 5.31
CA ILE A 263 16.96 -8.03 5.06
C ILE A 263 16.78 -8.73 6.42
N PRO A 264 15.71 -9.51 6.60
CA PRO A 264 15.48 -10.24 7.84
C PRO A 264 16.67 -11.14 8.14
N THR A 265 17.16 -11.11 9.38
CA THR A 265 18.20 -12.03 9.88
C THR A 265 17.78 -13.49 9.73
N VAL A 266 16.47 -13.75 9.71
CA VAL A 266 15.84 -15.06 9.52
C VAL A 266 15.73 -15.49 8.05
N SER A 267 16.14 -14.64 7.11
CA SER A 267 16.06 -14.97 5.68
C SER A 267 16.97 -16.15 5.34
N MET A 268 16.55 -16.95 4.37
CA MET A 268 17.33 -18.09 3.94
C MET A 268 18.55 -17.66 3.14
N HIS A 269 19.68 -18.32 3.39
CA HIS A 269 20.87 -18.18 2.56
C HIS A 269 20.78 -19.12 1.36
N PHE A 270 21.12 -18.59 0.18
CA PHE A 270 21.15 -19.32 -1.07
C PHE A 270 22.52 -19.14 -1.71
N ASP A 271 23.12 -20.23 -2.18
CA ASP A 271 24.42 -20.20 -2.87
C ASP A 271 24.34 -19.41 -4.18
N GLU A 272 23.21 -19.53 -4.88
CA GLU A 272 22.86 -18.74 -6.06
C GLU A 272 21.61 -17.89 -5.77
N HIS A 273 21.67 -16.59 -6.08
CA HIS A 273 20.57 -15.67 -5.79
C HIS A 273 19.26 -16.06 -6.51
N VAL A 274 19.35 -16.61 -7.72
CA VAL A 274 18.20 -17.13 -8.48
C VAL A 274 17.53 -18.30 -7.75
N GLY A 275 18.27 -19.04 -6.92
CA GLY A 275 17.74 -20.11 -6.07
C GLY A 275 16.64 -19.64 -5.11
N ARG A 276 16.65 -18.36 -4.70
CA ARG A 276 15.60 -17.77 -3.87
C ARG A 276 14.24 -17.73 -4.58
N TRP A 277 14.22 -17.32 -5.85
CA TRP A 277 12.98 -17.29 -6.64
C TRP A 277 12.40 -18.68 -6.84
N ALA A 278 13.25 -19.66 -7.16
CA ALA A 278 12.85 -21.06 -7.28
C ALA A 278 12.31 -21.62 -5.95
N PHE A 279 12.92 -21.23 -4.83
CA PHE A 279 12.44 -21.58 -3.49
C PHE A 279 11.04 -21.00 -3.22
N TRP A 280 10.81 -19.72 -3.51
CA TRP A 280 9.47 -19.11 -3.37
C TRP A 280 8.41 -19.81 -4.23
N LYS A 281 8.73 -20.13 -5.50
CA LYS A 281 7.84 -20.93 -6.37
C LYS A 281 7.51 -22.27 -5.73
N LYS A 282 8.52 -23.01 -5.26
CA LYS A 282 8.32 -24.30 -4.59
C LYS A 282 7.41 -24.16 -3.37
N ARG A 283 7.65 -23.13 -2.54
CA ARG A 283 6.85 -22.89 -1.34
C ARG A 283 5.39 -22.59 -1.65
N LEU A 284 5.13 -21.75 -2.66
CA LEU A 284 3.78 -21.47 -3.11
C LEU A 284 3.11 -22.72 -3.70
N LEU A 285 3.85 -23.59 -4.40
CA LEU A 285 3.33 -24.86 -4.89
C LEU A 285 2.91 -25.81 -3.76
N GLU A 286 3.69 -25.89 -2.68
CA GLU A 286 3.31 -26.65 -1.49
C GLU A 286 2.00 -26.12 -0.88
N ILE A 287 1.88 -24.79 -0.76
CA ILE A 287 0.68 -24.12 -0.23
C ILE A 287 -0.53 -24.33 -1.18
N ALA A 288 -0.32 -24.30 -2.48
CA ALA A 288 -1.35 -24.55 -3.50
C ALA A 288 -1.88 -26.00 -3.51
N ASN A 289 -1.19 -26.92 -2.84
CA ASN A 289 -1.68 -28.29 -2.63
C ASN A 289 -2.34 -28.49 -1.25
N GLY A 290 -2.47 -27.41 -0.47
CA GLY A 290 -3.08 -27.42 0.85
C GLY A 290 -4.62 -27.53 0.83
N PRO A 291 -5.22 -27.83 2.00
CA PRO A 291 -6.65 -28.06 2.12
C PRO A 291 -7.49 -26.77 2.12
N ASP A 292 -6.93 -25.61 2.49
CA ASP A 292 -7.66 -24.34 2.54
C ASP A 292 -7.84 -23.72 1.14
N ASP A 293 -9.08 -23.65 0.68
CA ASP A 293 -9.45 -23.19 -0.65
C ASP A 293 -9.00 -21.75 -0.97
N PHE A 294 -9.11 -20.84 0.01
CA PHE A 294 -8.81 -19.42 -0.22
C PHE A 294 -7.29 -19.20 -0.34
N THR A 295 -6.52 -19.77 0.58
CA THR A 295 -5.06 -19.76 0.57
C THR A 295 -4.53 -20.46 -0.68
N ARG A 296 -5.08 -21.63 -1.02
CA ARG A 296 -4.71 -22.37 -2.24
C ARG A 296 -4.87 -21.53 -3.49
N ARG A 297 -6.01 -20.86 -3.65
CA ARG A 297 -6.24 -19.97 -4.80
C ARG A 297 -5.27 -18.80 -4.82
N GLY A 298 -5.00 -18.16 -3.68
CA GLY A 298 -3.99 -17.11 -3.58
C GLY A 298 -2.61 -17.56 -4.06
N ALA A 299 -2.19 -18.76 -3.64
CA ALA A 299 -0.91 -19.34 -4.07
C ALA A 299 -0.88 -19.65 -5.58
N GLN A 300 -1.97 -20.19 -6.14
CA GLN A 300 -2.08 -20.44 -7.58
C GLN A 300 -1.99 -19.16 -8.41
N VAL A 301 -2.62 -18.08 -7.95
CA VAL A 301 -2.55 -16.76 -8.59
C VAL A 301 -1.11 -16.22 -8.54
N ALA A 302 -0.45 -16.30 -7.38
CA ALA A 302 0.95 -15.91 -7.24
C ALA A 302 1.86 -16.69 -8.20
N LEU A 303 1.71 -18.01 -8.27
CA LEU A 303 2.46 -18.86 -9.20
C LEU A 303 2.28 -18.45 -10.65
N GLY A 304 1.04 -18.17 -11.07
CA GLY A 304 0.74 -17.69 -12.42
C GLY A 304 1.56 -16.44 -12.79
N TYR A 305 1.56 -15.42 -11.92
CA TYR A 305 2.36 -14.21 -12.14
C TYR A 305 3.88 -14.48 -12.12
N MET A 306 4.35 -15.40 -11.27
CA MET A 306 5.78 -15.77 -11.28
C MET A 306 6.19 -16.52 -12.55
N ASP A 307 5.30 -17.30 -13.15
CA ASP A 307 5.55 -18.02 -14.40
C ASP A 307 5.56 -17.08 -15.60
N GLU A 308 4.61 -16.13 -15.66
CA GLU A 308 4.60 -15.03 -16.64
C GLU A 308 5.92 -14.24 -16.57
N THR A 309 6.37 -13.88 -15.37
CA THR A 309 7.64 -13.17 -15.13
C THR A 309 8.85 -13.93 -15.67
N THR A 310 8.93 -15.25 -15.46
CA THR A 310 10.07 -16.02 -15.94
C THR A 310 10.05 -16.25 -17.44
N THR A 311 8.86 -16.31 -18.05
CA THR A 311 8.71 -16.52 -19.50
C THR A 311 9.06 -15.26 -20.28
N SER A 312 8.66 -14.08 -19.80
CA SER A 312 8.97 -12.80 -20.46
C SER A 312 10.47 -12.49 -20.50
N LEU A 313 11.26 -13.10 -19.61
CA LEU A 313 12.71 -12.91 -19.54
C LEU A 313 13.51 -13.91 -20.39
N THR A 314 12.91 -15.03 -20.83
CA THR A 314 13.56 -16.01 -21.71
C THR A 314 13.38 -15.72 -23.21
N ASP A 315 12.46 -14.81 -23.55
CA ASP A 315 12.11 -14.44 -24.94
C ASP A 315 12.87 -13.20 -25.46
N HIS A 316 13.93 -12.77 -24.76
CA HIS A 316 14.79 -11.63 -25.11
C HIS A 316 16.28 -12.01 -25.15
#